data_AF-A0A150PQA6-F1
#
_entry.id   AF-A0A150PQA6-F1
#
_cell.length_a   1.000
_cell.length_b   1.000
_cell.length_c   1.000
_cell.angle_alpha   90.00
_cell.angle_beta   90.00
_cell.angle_gamma   90.00
#
_symmetry.space_group_name_H-M   'P 1'
#
loop_
_entity.id
_entity.type
_entity.pdbx_description
1 polymer ?
#
loop_
_entity_poly.entity_id
_entity_poly.type
_entity_poly.pdbx_seq_one_letter_code
_entity_poly.pdbx_strand_id
1 'polypeptide(L)'
;MRAALLDARADPDDAVAFAVHARHVDAPPHLIAARERTAATAWLTKLATGTSTRAVLARGVLARAGVRSVVPLLERDLQSREIPVREAAGVGLVDLGEIPRAAPLVADADPRVRSAVACAILSAS
;
A
#
# COMPACT_ATOMS: atom_id res chain seq x y z
N MET A 1 -11.20 -16.33 -17.48
CA MET A 1 -10.51 -15.26 -16.71
C MET A 1 -10.28 -15.63 -15.24
N ARG A 2 -11.29 -16.09 -14.48
CA ARG A 2 -11.10 -16.46 -13.06
C ARG A 2 -10.07 -17.57 -12.82
N ALA A 3 -10.07 -18.65 -13.62
CA ALA A 3 -9.09 -19.74 -13.51
C ALA A 3 -7.64 -19.25 -13.71
N ALA A 4 -7.40 -18.46 -14.76
CA ALA A 4 -6.08 -17.87 -15.02
C ALA A 4 -5.58 -16.95 -13.88
N LEU A 5 -6.48 -16.26 -13.17
CA LEU A 5 -6.11 -15.45 -12.00
C LEU A 5 -5.76 -16.30 -10.76
N LEU A 6 -6.33 -17.50 -10.65
CA LEU A 6 -6.00 -18.43 -9.56
C LEU A 6 -4.61 -19.04 -9.78
N ASP A 7 -4.28 -19.42 -11.01
CA ASP A 7 -2.97 -19.98 -11.35
C ASP A 7 -1.86 -18.92 -11.20
N ALA A 8 -2.11 -17.69 -11.67
CA ALA A 8 -1.16 -16.58 -11.60
C ALA A 8 -0.86 -16.09 -10.16
N ARG A 9 -1.62 -16.56 -9.16
CA ARG A 9 -1.38 -16.21 -7.74
C ARG A 9 -0.13 -16.88 -7.18
N ALA A 10 0.18 -18.08 -7.66
CA ALA A 10 1.36 -18.85 -7.28
C ALA A 10 2.42 -18.81 -8.38
N ASP A 11 2.35 -17.80 -9.26
CA ASP A 11 3.31 -17.62 -10.33
C ASP A 11 4.72 -17.43 -9.74
N PRO A 12 5.75 -18.10 -10.30
CA PRO A 12 7.13 -17.90 -9.86
C PRO A 12 7.63 -16.46 -10.07
N ASP A 13 6.99 -15.68 -10.94
CA ASP A 13 7.24 -14.25 -11.07
C ASP A 13 6.49 -13.46 -9.98
N ASP A 14 7.26 -12.96 -9.01
CA ASP A 14 6.79 -12.10 -7.93
C ASP A 14 6.01 -10.86 -8.41
N ALA A 15 6.28 -10.34 -9.61
CA ALA A 15 5.52 -9.23 -10.18
C ALA A 15 4.10 -9.65 -10.59
N VAL A 16 3.95 -10.83 -11.18
CA VAL A 16 2.66 -11.41 -11.56
C VAL A 16 1.86 -11.75 -10.31
N ALA A 17 2.48 -12.44 -9.34
CA ALA A 17 1.86 -12.76 -8.07
C ALA A 17 1.41 -11.48 -7.32
N PHE A 18 2.27 -10.46 -7.24
CA PHE A 18 1.92 -9.17 -6.64
C PHE A 18 0.71 -8.53 -7.33
N ALA A 19 0.70 -8.44 -8.66
CA ALA A 19 -0.38 -7.79 -9.40
C ALA A 19 -1.74 -8.48 -9.17
N VAL A 20 -1.75 -9.83 -9.14
CA VAL A 20 -2.93 -10.61 -8.81
C VAL A 20 -3.41 -10.30 -7.39
N HIS A 21 -2.50 -10.34 -6.42
CA HIS A 21 -2.82 -10.10 -5.02
C HIS A 21 -3.33 -8.68 -4.74
N ALA A 22 -2.68 -7.66 -5.30
CA ALA A 22 -3.13 -6.28 -5.22
C ALA A 22 -4.54 -6.11 -5.79
N ARG A 23 -4.80 -6.70 -6.97
CA ARG A 23 -6.13 -6.65 -7.59
C ARG A 23 -7.21 -7.30 -6.73
N HIS A 24 -6.91 -8.40 -6.05
CA HIS A 24 -7.87 -9.06 -5.17
C HIS A 24 -8.23 -8.21 -3.94
N VAL A 25 -7.26 -7.45 -3.43
CA VAL A 25 -7.46 -6.54 -2.30
C VAL A 25 -8.21 -5.27 -2.71
N ASP A 26 -7.89 -4.68 -3.86
CA ASP A 26 -8.51 -3.43 -4.33
C ASP A 26 -9.90 -3.64 -4.97
N ALA A 27 -10.23 -4.85 -5.44
CA ALA A 27 -11.52 -5.10 -6.09
C ALA A 27 -12.70 -4.88 -5.14
N PRO A 28 -13.90 -4.47 -5.62
CA PRO A 28 -15.12 -4.44 -4.83
C PRO A 28 -15.44 -5.77 -4.12
N PRO A 29 -16.02 -5.77 -2.90
CA PRO A 29 -16.30 -6.97 -2.12
C PRO A 29 -17.11 -8.06 -2.84
N HIS A 30 -18.00 -7.68 -3.76
CA HIS A 30 -18.86 -8.62 -4.49
C HIS A 30 -18.15 -9.33 -5.66
N LEU A 31 -16.98 -8.86 -6.11
CA LEU A 31 -16.27 -9.45 -7.25
C LEU A 31 -15.29 -10.56 -6.87
N ILE A 32 -14.79 -10.53 -5.63
CA ILE A 32 -13.77 -11.44 -5.13
C ILE A 32 -14.29 -12.11 -3.86
N ALA A 33 -14.18 -13.43 -3.77
CA ALA A 33 -14.67 -14.15 -2.60
C ALA A 33 -13.91 -13.70 -1.34
N ALA A 34 -14.60 -13.58 -0.21
CA ALA A 34 -14.00 -13.13 1.05
C ALA A 34 -12.73 -13.91 1.41
N ARG A 35 -12.74 -15.24 1.24
CA ARG A 35 -11.56 -16.11 1.45
C ARG A 35 -10.36 -15.74 0.58
N GLU A 36 -10.60 -15.37 -0.69
CA GLU A 36 -9.55 -15.03 -1.65
C GLU A 36 -8.94 -13.68 -1.29
N ARG A 37 -9.78 -12.72 -0.88
CA ARG A 37 -9.34 -11.42 -0.37
C ARG A 37 -8.51 -11.58 0.90
N THR A 38 -9.00 -12.32 1.89
CA THR A 38 -8.25 -12.57 3.14
C THR A 38 -6.89 -13.18 2.87
N ALA A 39 -6.83 -14.16 1.97
CA ALA A 39 -5.57 -14.81 1.63
C ALA A 39 -4.64 -13.89 0.82
N ALA A 40 -5.17 -12.96 0.04
CA ALA A 40 -4.37 -11.93 -0.63
C ALA A 40 -3.85 -10.86 0.34
N THR A 41 -4.67 -10.40 1.27
CA THR A 41 -4.25 -9.50 2.36
C THR A 41 -3.13 -10.14 3.18
N ALA A 42 -3.26 -11.41 3.58
CA ALA A 42 -2.22 -12.10 4.34
C ALA A 42 -0.89 -12.20 3.57
N TRP A 43 -0.94 -12.48 2.27
CA TRP A 43 0.25 -12.53 1.43
C TRP A 43 0.94 -11.16 1.31
N LEU A 44 0.16 -10.10 1.05
CA LEU A 44 0.68 -8.73 0.97
C LEU A 44 1.24 -8.27 2.31
N THR A 45 0.62 -8.62 3.44
CA THR A 45 1.12 -8.30 4.78
C THR A 45 2.49 -8.93 5.02
N LYS A 46 2.70 -10.19 4.58
CA LYS A 46 4.03 -10.82 4.66
C LYS A 46 5.04 -10.07 3.80
N LEU A 47 4.70 -9.78 2.55
CA LEU A 47 5.57 -9.04 1.62
C LEU A 47 5.94 -7.64 2.14
N ALA A 48 4.99 -6.94 2.76
CA ALA A 48 5.14 -5.59 3.28
C ALA A 48 6.20 -5.47 4.39
N THR A 49 6.63 -6.58 5.02
CA THR A 49 7.69 -6.55 6.03
C THR A 49 9.09 -6.36 5.46
N GLY A 50 9.30 -6.67 4.17
CA GLY A 50 10.60 -6.57 3.50
C GLY A 50 11.05 -5.15 3.19
N THR A 51 12.18 -4.98 2.50
CA THR A 51 12.74 -3.65 2.15
C THR A 51 12.72 -3.35 0.65
N SER A 52 12.18 -4.25 -0.18
CA SER A 52 12.13 -4.07 -1.63
C SER A 52 11.10 -3.02 -2.05
N THR A 53 11.22 -2.54 -3.28
CA THR A 53 10.18 -1.69 -3.90
C THR A 53 8.79 -2.33 -3.84
N ARG A 54 8.69 -3.65 -4.03
CA ARG A 54 7.41 -4.38 -3.90
C ARG A 54 6.88 -4.37 -2.46
N ALA A 55 7.74 -4.40 -1.45
CA ALA A 55 7.31 -4.27 -0.06
C ALA A 55 6.70 -2.89 0.22
N VAL A 56 7.28 -1.82 -0.34
CA VAL A 56 6.72 -0.46 -0.25
C VAL A 56 5.36 -0.39 -0.95
N LEU A 57 5.26 -0.92 -2.17
CA LEU A 57 3.99 -0.97 -2.91
C LEU A 57 2.92 -1.78 -2.17
N ALA A 58 3.29 -2.90 -1.54
CA ALA A 58 2.37 -3.71 -0.74
C ALA A 58 1.81 -2.93 0.45
N ARG A 59 2.61 -2.10 1.13
CA ARG A 59 2.12 -1.22 2.21
C ARG A 59 1.06 -0.24 1.70
N GLY A 60 1.28 0.37 0.54
CA GLY A 60 0.32 1.27 -0.08
C GLY A 60 -1.01 0.58 -0.44
N VAL A 61 -0.96 -0.63 -0.97
CA VAL A 61 -2.18 -1.44 -1.25
C VAL A 61 -2.93 -1.75 0.06
N LEU A 62 -2.21 -2.20 1.08
CA LEU A 62 -2.78 -2.53 2.38
C LEU A 62 -3.38 -1.30 3.08
N ALA A 63 -2.74 -0.13 2.95
CA ALA A 63 -3.21 1.13 3.48
C ALA A 63 -4.56 1.54 2.87
N ARG A 64 -4.67 1.57 1.54
CA ARG A 64 -5.94 1.81 0.84
C ARG A 64 -7.04 0.83 1.22
N ALA A 65 -6.67 -0.41 1.52
CA ALA A 65 -7.60 -1.43 1.98
C ALA A 65 -7.95 -1.33 3.48
N GLY A 66 -7.49 -0.30 4.20
CA GLY A 66 -7.81 -0.08 5.61
C GLY A 66 -7.03 -0.96 6.59
N VAL A 67 -5.98 -1.65 6.15
CA VAL A 67 -5.23 -2.59 6.99
C VAL A 67 -4.29 -1.84 7.94
N ARG A 68 -4.80 -1.50 9.13
CA ARG A 68 -4.11 -0.68 10.15
C ARG A 68 -2.79 -1.25 10.66
N SER A 69 -2.54 -2.56 10.53
CA SER A 69 -1.27 -3.16 10.99
C SER A 69 -0.04 -2.68 10.21
N VAL A 70 -0.21 -1.99 9.07
CA VAL A 70 0.90 -1.43 8.30
C VAL A 70 1.39 -0.07 8.78
N VAL A 71 0.68 0.59 9.71
CA VAL A 71 1.05 1.93 10.22
C VAL A 71 2.50 2.01 10.71
N PRO A 72 3.02 1.08 11.54
CA PRO A 72 4.41 1.16 12.00
C PRO A 72 5.44 1.06 10.86
N LEU A 73 5.10 0.37 9.77
CA LEU A 73 5.96 0.25 8.59
C LEU A 73 5.98 1.56 7.81
N LEU A 74 4.82 2.20 7.66
CA LEU A 74 4.70 3.51 7.00
C LEU A 74 5.45 4.59 7.80
N GLU A 75 5.32 4.60 9.13
CA GLU A 75 6.05 5.56 9.99
C GLU A 75 7.57 5.43 9.85
N ARG A 76 8.08 4.20 9.79
CA ARG A 76 9.49 3.95 9.50
C ARG A 76 9.89 4.49 8.13
N ASP A 77 9.05 4.28 7.13
CA ASP A 77 9.30 4.71 5.75
C ASP A 77 9.31 6.24 5.59
N LEU A 78 8.67 7.01 6.49
CA LEU A 78 8.78 8.48 6.54
C LEU A 78 10.22 8.96 6.73
N GLN A 79 11.08 8.14 7.34
CA GLN A 79 12.49 8.47 7.58
C GLN A 79 13.41 8.01 6.44
N SER A 80 12.85 7.48 5.35
CA SER A 80 13.63 7.01 4.22
C SER A 80 14.37 8.14 3.51
N ARG A 81 15.60 7.86 3.06
CA ARG A 81 16.35 8.76 2.18
C ARG A 81 15.77 8.80 0.77
N GLU A 82 15.00 7.78 0.39
CA GLU A 82 14.39 7.67 -0.92
C GLU A 82 13.07 8.45 -0.98
N ILE A 83 13.02 9.43 -1.89
CA ILE A 83 11.85 10.28 -2.12
C ILE A 83 10.56 9.46 -2.37
N PRO A 84 10.55 8.45 -3.26
CA PRO A 84 9.32 7.69 -3.54
C PRO A 84 8.81 6.90 -2.33
N VAL A 85 9.70 6.52 -1.41
CA VAL A 85 9.35 5.78 -0.20
C VAL A 85 8.64 6.69 0.80
N ARG A 86 9.16 7.91 1.03
CA ARG A 86 8.49 8.90 1.88
C ARG A 86 7.15 9.33 1.33
N GLU A 87 7.08 9.56 0.00
CA GLU A 87 5.84 9.90 -0.69
C GLU A 87 4.77 8.83 -0.49
N ALA A 88 5.10 7.56 -0.80
CA ALA A 88 4.17 6.44 -0.64
C ALA A 88 3.74 6.24 0.83
N ALA A 89 4.66 6.45 1.78
CA ALA A 89 4.38 6.33 3.20
C ALA A 89 3.40 7.41 3.68
N GLY A 90 3.62 8.66 3.28
CA GLY A 90 2.75 9.78 3.60
C GLY A 90 1.34 9.59 3.08
N VAL A 91 1.20 9.26 1.79
CA VAL A 91 -0.10 8.99 1.16
C VAL A 91 -0.79 7.80 1.83
N GLY A 92 -0.06 6.70 2.09
CA GLY A 92 -0.63 5.54 2.78
C GLY A 92 -1.13 5.83 4.20
N LEU A 93 -0.47 6.73 4.94
CA LEU A 93 -0.97 7.17 6.25
C LEU A 93 -2.27 7.97 6.11
N VAL A 94 -2.38 8.82 5.09
CA VAL A 94 -3.64 9.54 4.80
C VAL A 94 -4.77 8.59 4.43
N ASP A 95 -4.50 7.58 3.59
CA ASP A 95 -5.49 6.55 3.21
C ASP A 95 -6.05 5.80 4.45
N LEU A 96 -5.25 5.66 5.50
CA LEU A 96 -5.65 5.05 6.78
C LEU A 96 -6.34 6.01 7.76
N GLY A 97 -6.50 7.28 7.38
CA GLY A 97 -7.01 8.36 8.23
C GLY A 97 -6.00 8.85 9.28
N GLU A 98 -4.73 8.46 9.20
CA GLU A 98 -3.66 8.87 10.13
C GLU A 98 -3.07 10.24 9.73
N ILE A 99 -3.93 11.22 9.46
CA ILE A 99 -3.55 12.58 9.03
C ILE A 99 -2.52 13.22 9.97
N PRO A 100 -2.65 13.16 11.32
CA PRO A 100 -1.65 13.74 12.21
C PRO A 100 -0.24 13.19 12.01
N ARG A 101 -0.11 11.91 11.60
CA ARG A 101 1.18 11.27 11.35
C ARG A 101 1.76 11.64 9.98
N ALA A 102 0.90 11.88 8.98
CA ALA A 102 1.29 12.30 7.65
C ALA A 102 1.62 13.81 7.58
N ALA A 103 0.99 14.63 8.43
CA ALA A 103 1.06 16.09 8.40
C ALA A 103 2.48 16.67 8.31
N PRO A 104 3.52 16.16 9.02
CA PRO A 104 4.87 16.71 8.90
C PRO A 104 5.44 16.69 7.47
N LEU A 105 5.01 15.76 6.61
CA LEU A 105 5.49 15.66 5.23
C LEU A 105 4.99 16.79 4.32
N VAL A 106 4.01 17.61 4.74
CA VAL A 106 3.68 18.84 3.98
C VAL A 106 4.82 19.86 4.01
N ALA A 107 5.79 19.68 4.92
CA ALA A 107 7.03 20.44 5.01
C ALA A 107 8.27 19.61 4.64
N ASP A 108 8.12 18.47 3.96
CA ASP A 108 9.26 17.66 3.49
C ASP A 108 10.21 18.49 2.63
N ALA A 109 11.50 18.17 2.63
CA ALA A 109 12.50 18.88 1.82
C ALA A 109 12.22 18.75 0.30
N ASP A 110 11.68 17.62 -0.13
CA ASP A 110 11.37 17.35 -1.53
C ASP A 110 9.98 17.89 -1.92
N PRO A 111 9.86 18.72 -2.97
CA PRO A 111 8.58 19.27 -3.40
C PRO A 111 7.55 18.22 -3.81
N ARG A 112 7.97 17.06 -4.35
CA ARG A 112 7.04 16.00 -4.77
C ARG A 112 6.34 15.39 -3.57
N VAL A 113 7.08 15.12 -2.51
CA VAL A 113 6.53 14.58 -1.25
C VAL A 113 5.54 15.59 -0.66
N ARG A 114 5.92 16.87 -0.57
CA ARG A 114 5.03 17.92 -0.05
C ARG A 114 3.71 17.98 -0.82
N SER A 115 3.79 18.05 -2.15
CA SER A 115 2.61 18.16 -3.01
C SER A 115 1.73 16.92 -2.94
N ALA A 116 2.31 15.72 -3.01
CA ALA A 116 1.55 14.48 -2.96
C ALA A 116 0.78 14.33 -1.64
N VAL A 117 1.44 14.56 -0.50
CA VAL A 117 0.81 14.43 0.82
C VAL A 117 -0.22 15.53 1.07
N ALA A 118 0.06 16.78 0.68
CA ALA A 118 -0.92 17.86 0.80
C ALA A 118 -2.18 17.57 -0.02
N CYS A 119 -2.03 17.13 -1.27
CA CYS A 119 -3.16 16.76 -2.11
C CYS A 119 -3.96 15.59 -1.52
N ALA A 120 -3.28 14.57 -0.98
CA ALA A 120 -3.94 13.44 -0.33
C ALA A 120 -4.78 13.92 0.88
N ILE A 121 -4.22 14.77 1.77
CA ILE A 121 -4.94 15.30 2.93
C ILE A 121 -6.19 16.10 2.49
N LEU A 122 -6.04 16.97 1.48
CA LEU A 122 -7.15 17.76 0.96
C LEU A 122 -8.24 16.91 0.31
N SER A 123 -7.87 15.80 -0.31
CA SER A 123 -8.83 14.87 -0.95
C SER A 123 -9.57 13.97 0.05
N ALA A 124 -9.02 13.82 1.26
CA ALA A 124 -9.62 13.04 2.34
C ALA A 124 -10.54 13.87 3.27
N SER A 125 -10.63 15.18 3.04
CA SER A 125 -11.39 16.14 3.84
C SER A 125 -12.84 16.31 3.36
#